data_AF-A0A7L1NDY3-F1
#
_entry.id   AF-A0A7L1NDY3-F1
#
_cell.length_a   1.000
_cell.length_b   1.000
_cell.length_c   1.000
_cell.angle_alpha   90.00
_cell.angle_beta   90.00
_cell.angle_gamma   90.00
#
_symmetry.space_group_name_H-M   'P 1'
#
loop_
_entity.id
_entity.type
_entity.pdbx_description
1 polymer ?
#
loop_
_entity_poly.entity_id
_entity_poly.type
_entity_poly.pdbx_seq_one_letter_code
_entity_poly.pdbx_strand_id
1 'polypeptide(L)'
;RRRCRALLGVALGAGRDQRLAAMAGSGLDRHLQALAAVANQMKIRPPFLVEVLGHPWALASSPAPRAEPPLLPASLHPAGGGFAPPHPDGYGVCYAWGRGDSITLHICCRRSSP
;
A
#
# COMPACT_ATOMS: atom_id res chain seq x y z
N ARG A 1 -0.57 -12.23 -26.67
CA ARG A 1 -0.99 -13.03 -25.49
C ARG A 1 0.19 -13.64 -24.71
N ARG A 2 1.16 -14.35 -25.34
CA ARG A 2 2.33 -14.93 -24.63
C ARG A 2 3.21 -13.87 -23.94
N ARG A 3 3.57 -12.80 -24.64
CA ARG A 3 4.36 -11.68 -24.08
C ARG A 3 3.70 -11.03 -22.85
N CYS A 4 2.40 -10.77 -22.89
CA CYS A 4 1.67 -10.19 -21.76
C CYS A 4 1.70 -11.10 -20.52
N ARG A 5 1.55 -12.42 -20.70
CA ARG A 5 1.65 -13.38 -19.58
C ARG A 5 3.07 -13.42 -18.99
N ALA A 6 4.09 -13.35 -19.85
CA ALA A 6 5.48 -13.29 -19.38
C ALA A 6 5.73 -12.02 -18.56
N LEU A 7 5.31 -10.86 -19.06
CA LEU A 7 5.45 -9.59 -18.35
C LEU A 7 4.67 -9.59 -17.01
N LEU A 8 3.46 -10.14 -17.00
CA LEU A 8 2.67 -10.29 -15.78
C LEU A 8 3.39 -11.19 -14.76
N GLY A 9 3.99 -12.30 -15.20
CA GLY A 9 4.77 -13.18 -14.33
C GLY A 9 5.97 -12.47 -13.69
N VAL A 10 6.70 -11.68 -14.48
CA VAL A 10 7.83 -10.87 -13.98
C VAL A 10 7.37 -9.84 -12.96
N ALA A 11 6.29 -9.10 -13.25
CA ALA A 11 5.76 -8.09 -12.35
C ALA A 11 5.27 -8.68 -11.02
N LEU A 12 4.57 -9.82 -11.06
CA LEU A 12 4.11 -10.52 -9.85
C LEU A 12 5.28 -11.06 -9.02
N GLY A 13 6.31 -11.59 -9.68
CA GLY A 13 7.54 -12.03 -9.02
C GLY A 13 8.23 -10.88 -8.28
N ALA A 14 8.49 -9.78 -8.99
CA ALA A 14 9.13 -8.59 -8.41
C ALA A 14 8.32 -8.02 -7.23
N GLY A 15 7.00 -7.90 -7.37
CA GLY A 15 6.14 -7.41 -6.30
C GLY A 15 6.13 -8.32 -5.06
N ARG A 16 6.15 -9.64 -5.27
CA ARG A 16 6.26 -10.61 -4.16
C ARG A 16 7.59 -10.47 -3.43
N ASP A 17 8.69 -10.39 -4.17
CA ASP A 17 10.03 -10.34 -3.60
C ASP A 17 10.25 -9.03 -2.83
N GLN A 18 9.76 -7.90 -3.36
CA GLN A 18 9.75 -6.61 -2.66
C GLN A 18 8.93 -6.67 -1.36
N ARG A 19 7.76 -7.31 -1.36
CA ARG A 19 6.95 -7.49 -0.15
C ARG A 19 7.68 -8.33 0.90
N LEU A 20 8.31 -9.43 0.51
CA LEU A 20 9.07 -10.29 1.43
C LEU A 20 10.28 -9.55 2.01
N ALA A 21 11.00 -8.79 1.19
CA ALA A 21 12.09 -7.93 1.65
C ALA A 21 11.61 -6.89 2.66
N ALA A 22 10.47 -6.23 2.40
CA ALA A 22 9.88 -5.27 3.33
C ALA A 22 9.47 -5.91 4.67
N MET A 23 8.88 -7.11 4.64
CA MET A 23 8.55 -7.88 5.86
C MET A 23 9.79 -8.28 6.66
N ALA A 24 10.94 -8.47 6.00
CA ALA A 24 12.22 -8.75 6.63
C ALA A 24 12.98 -7.49 7.10
N GLY A 25 12.37 -6.30 7.01
CA GLY A 25 13.00 -5.03 7.40
C GLY A 25 13.92 -4.41 6.35
N SER A 26 14.00 -5.00 5.15
CA SER A 26 14.82 -4.48 4.04
C SER A 26 14.08 -3.46 3.16
N GLY A 27 13.01 -2.85 3.67
CA GLY A 27 12.25 -1.80 2.98
C GLY A 27 12.92 -0.43 3.11
N LEU A 28 12.88 0.38 2.05
CA LEU A 28 13.57 1.68 2.01
C LEU A 28 12.84 2.79 2.78
N ASP A 29 11.51 2.84 2.70
CA ASP A 29 10.72 3.98 3.18
C ASP A 29 10.95 4.31 4.66
N ARG A 30 11.01 3.28 5.51
CA ARG A 30 11.23 3.47 6.95
C ARG A 30 12.66 3.89 7.28
N HIS A 31 13.64 3.48 6.49
CA HIS A 31 15.02 3.97 6.63
C HIS A 31 15.12 5.44 6.25
N LEU A 32 14.48 5.87 5.15
CA LEU A 32 14.43 7.29 4.77
C LEU A 32 13.69 8.13 5.82
N GLN A 33 12.59 7.62 6.37
CA GLN A 33 11.86 8.31 7.44
C GLN A 33 12.72 8.47 8.70
N ALA A 34 13.44 7.42 9.10
CA ALA A 34 14.34 7.49 10.26
C ALA A 34 15.48 8.50 10.02
N LEU A 35 16.06 8.49 8.81
CA LEU A 35 17.11 9.44 8.44
C LEU A 35 16.61 10.89 8.45
N ALA A 36 15.38 11.13 8.00
CA ALA A 36 14.75 12.44 8.08
C ALA A 36 14.47 12.88 9.52
N ALA A 37 14.09 11.97 10.41
CA ALA A 37 13.92 12.28 11.83
C ALA A 37 15.25 12.71 12.47
N VAL A 38 16.35 12.01 12.17
CA VAL A 38 17.70 12.37 12.64
C VAL A 38 18.15 13.71 12.04
N ALA A 39 17.97 13.91 10.73
CA ALA A 39 18.30 15.17 10.05
C ALA A 39 17.57 16.36 10.69
N ASN A 40 16.29 16.18 11.03
CA ASN A 40 15.50 17.19 11.71
C ASN A 40 16.05 17.51 13.11
N GLN A 41 16.44 16.49 13.89
CA GLN A 41 17.05 16.69 15.21
C GLN A 41 18.39 17.44 15.11
N MET A 42 19.18 17.14 14.07
CA MET A 42 20.43 17.83 13.76
C MET A 42 20.25 19.20 13.10
N LYS A 43 18.99 19.62 12.84
CA LYS A 43 18.64 20.88 12.15
C LYS A 43 19.27 21.02 10.76
N ILE A 44 19.48 19.90 10.07
CA ILE A 44 19.94 19.86 8.68
C ILE A 44 18.79 19.49 7.75
N ARG A 45 18.85 19.96 6.50
CA ARG A 45 17.86 19.65 5.45
C ARG A 45 18.57 19.15 4.19
N PRO A 46 18.96 17.86 4.15
CA PRO A 46 19.60 17.29 2.96
C PRO A 46 18.66 17.40 1.74
N PRO A 47 19.12 17.96 0.60
CA PRO A 47 18.27 18.14 -0.58
C PRO A 47 17.58 16.86 -1.04
N PHE A 48 18.29 15.73 -1.01
CA PHE A 48 17.73 14.44 -1.41
C PHE A 48 16.55 13.97 -0.54
N LEU A 49 16.55 14.29 0.77
CA LEU A 49 15.44 13.93 1.66
C LEU A 49 14.21 14.79 1.40
N VAL A 50 14.43 16.06 1.08
CA VAL A 50 13.35 16.98 0.70
C VAL A 50 12.68 16.51 -0.59
N GLU A 51 13.49 16.11 -1.58
CA GLU A 51 13.00 15.58 -2.85
C GLU A 51 12.23 14.27 -2.66
N VAL A 52 12.85 13.25 -2.06
CA VAL A 52 12.26 11.91 -1.98
C VAL A 52 11.00 11.87 -1.12
N LEU A 53 10.96 12.64 -0.02
CA LEU A 53 9.79 12.68 0.87
C LEU A 53 8.70 13.64 0.38
N GLY A 54 9.03 14.52 -0.56
CA GLY A 54 8.09 15.44 -1.19
C GLY A 54 7.22 14.80 -2.28
N HIS A 55 7.51 13.56 -2.69
CA HIS A 55 6.73 12.89 -3.73
C HIS A 55 5.28 12.62 -3.28
N PRO A 56 4.29 12.88 -4.15
CA PRO A 56 2.90 12.62 -3.83
C PRO A 56 2.62 11.12 -3.86
N TRP A 57 2.27 10.55 -2.71
CA TRP A 57 1.84 9.16 -2.57
C TRP A 57 0.39 9.00 -3.07
N ALA A 58 0.20 9.10 -4.39
CA ALA A 58 -1.12 9.20 -5.02
C ALA A 58 -1.99 7.94 -4.88
N LEU A 59 -1.39 6.78 -4.61
CA LEU A 59 -2.12 5.53 -4.39
C LEU A 59 -1.67 4.89 -3.09
N ALA A 60 -2.57 4.83 -2.12
CA ALA A 60 -2.41 3.98 -0.96
C ALA A 60 -3.32 2.77 -1.08
N SER A 61 -2.78 1.59 -0.80
CA SER A 61 -3.54 0.35 -0.84
C SER A 61 -3.27 -0.54 0.37
N SER A 62 -4.28 -1.26 0.82
CA SER A 62 -4.12 -2.24 1.89
C SER A 62 -5.09 -3.42 1.74
N PRO A 63 -4.65 -4.67 1.97
CA PRO A 63 -5.58 -5.77 2.15
C PRO A 63 -6.41 -5.53 3.42
N ALA A 64 -7.69 -5.87 3.37
CA ALA A 64 -8.50 -5.91 4.58
C ALA A 64 -7.99 -7.04 5.49
N PRO A 65 -7.83 -6.79 6.81
CA PRO A 65 -7.41 -7.83 7.73
C PRO A 65 -8.47 -8.93 7.75
N ARG A 66 -8.00 -10.18 7.60
CA ARG A 66 -8.83 -11.37 7.72
C ARG A 66 -8.19 -12.26 8.77
N ALA A 67 -8.88 -12.44 9.89
CA ALA A 67 -8.41 -13.34 10.94
C ALA A 67 -8.49 -14.79 10.42
N GLU A 68 -7.39 -15.53 10.60
CA GLU A 68 -7.35 -16.99 10.45
C GLU A 68 -6.89 -17.59 11.79
N PRO A 69 -7.73 -18.40 12.47
CA PRO A 69 -9.08 -18.83 12.06
C PRO A 69 -10.11 -17.68 12.08
N PRO A 70 -11.20 -17.78 11.30
CA PRO A 70 -12.26 -16.78 11.31
C PRO A 70 -12.90 -16.67 12.70
N LEU A 71 -12.99 -15.44 13.21
CA LEU A 71 -13.57 -15.13 14.53
C LEU A 71 -15.11 -15.03 14.50
N LEU A 72 -15.70 -14.87 13.31
CA LEU A 72 -17.13 -14.68 13.12
C LEU A 72 -17.72 -15.79 12.21
N PRO A 73 -19.01 -16.13 12.36
CA PRO A 73 -19.68 -16.98 11.39
C PRO A 73 -19.68 -16.32 10.01
N ALA A 74 -19.76 -17.16 8.97
CA ALA A 74 -19.56 -16.72 7.59
C ALA A 74 -20.47 -15.57 7.13
N SER A 75 -21.72 -15.54 7.62
CA SER A 75 -22.71 -14.50 7.33
C SER A 75 -22.41 -13.15 7.96
N LEU A 76 -21.54 -13.11 8.96
CA LEU A 76 -21.15 -11.90 9.69
C LEU A 76 -19.73 -11.44 9.35
N HIS A 77 -19.06 -12.07 8.38
CA HIS A 77 -17.76 -11.59 7.94
C HIS A 77 -17.90 -10.20 7.30
N PRO A 78 -17.11 -9.21 7.74
CA PRO A 78 -17.08 -7.93 7.07
C PRO A 78 -16.61 -8.11 5.63
N ALA A 79 -17.26 -7.41 4.70
CA ALA A 79 -16.90 -7.46 3.28
C ALA A 79 -15.54 -6.80 2.97
N GLY A 80 -14.96 -6.09 3.94
CA GLY A 80 -13.69 -5.38 3.82
C GLY A 80 -13.62 -4.20 4.79
N GLY A 81 -12.79 -3.22 4.47
CA GLY A 81 -12.67 -1.94 5.16
C GLY A 81 -12.50 -0.79 4.17
N GLY A 82 -12.09 0.38 4.66
CA GLY A 82 -11.85 1.56 3.84
C GLY A 82 -11.04 2.63 4.58
N PHE A 83 -10.34 3.47 3.83
CA PHE A 83 -9.58 4.59 4.36
C PHE A 83 -9.50 5.73 3.33
N ALA A 84 -9.42 6.96 3.82
CA ALA A 84 -9.32 8.15 2.98
C ALA A 84 -7.95 8.21 2.25
N PRO A 85 -7.86 8.84 1.07
CA PRO A 85 -6.59 8.98 0.36
C PRO A 85 -5.58 9.83 1.17
N PRO A 86 -4.30 9.46 1.21
CA PRO A 86 -3.27 10.21 1.94
C PRO A 86 -2.90 11.53 1.24
N HIS A 87 -3.16 11.64 -0.07
CA HIS A 87 -2.92 12.83 -0.88
C HIS A 87 -4.26 13.44 -1.34
N PRO A 88 -4.39 14.78 -1.46
CA PRO A 88 -5.59 15.42 -1.97
C PRO A 88 -6.08 14.87 -3.32
N ASP A 89 -5.14 14.66 -4.24
CA ASP A 89 -5.39 14.11 -5.59
C ASP A 89 -5.10 12.59 -5.66
N GLY A 90 -5.28 11.89 -4.54
CA GLY A 90 -4.95 10.47 -4.41
C GLY A 90 -6.16 9.56 -4.24
N TYR A 91 -5.86 8.26 -4.16
CA TYR A 91 -6.81 7.18 -3.94
C TYR A 91 -6.42 6.33 -2.72
N GLY A 92 -7.41 6.01 -1.90
CA GLY A 92 -7.32 4.95 -0.90
C GLY A 92 -8.04 3.70 -1.41
N VAL A 93 -7.31 2.60 -1.56
CA VAL A 93 -7.83 1.33 -2.10
C VAL A 93 -7.71 0.22 -1.07
N CYS A 94 -8.83 -0.18 -0.49
CA CYS A 94 -8.90 -1.37 0.34
C CYS A 94 -9.45 -2.54 -0.48
N TYR A 95 -8.85 -3.72 -0.33
CA TYR A 95 -9.29 -4.92 -1.04
C TYR A 95 -9.37 -6.13 -0.12
N ALA A 96 -10.40 -6.95 -0.31
CA ALA A 96 -10.61 -8.16 0.46
C ALA A 96 -10.91 -9.34 -0.47
N TRP A 97 -10.27 -10.47 -0.21
CA TRP A 97 -10.66 -11.71 -0.86
C TRP A 97 -11.93 -12.24 -0.20
N GLY A 98 -13.00 -12.33 -0.97
CA GLY A 98 -14.28 -12.84 -0.49
C GLY A 98 -14.28 -14.36 -0.32
N ARG A 99 -15.48 -14.94 -0.31
CA ARG A 99 -15.66 -16.40 -0.45
C ARG A 99 -15.79 -16.75 -1.94
N GLY A 100 -15.18 -17.85 -2.37
CA GLY A 100 -15.11 -18.22 -3.78
C GLY A 100 -14.16 -17.32 -4.57
N ASP A 101 -14.51 -17.01 -5.82
CA ASP A 101 -13.68 -16.25 -6.77
C ASP A 101 -13.98 -14.73 -6.78
N SER A 102 -14.59 -14.21 -5.71
CA SER A 102 -14.94 -12.79 -5.59
C SER A 102 -13.85 -11.98 -4.88
N ILE A 103 -13.61 -10.76 -5.36
CA ILE A 103 -12.78 -9.75 -4.71
C ILE A 103 -13.66 -8.53 -4.43
N THR A 104 -13.67 -8.05 -3.18
CA THR A 104 -14.30 -6.78 -2.82
C THR A 104 -13.28 -5.68 -2.89
N LEU A 105 -13.64 -4.56 -3.52
CA LEU A 105 -12.81 -3.35 -3.63
C LEU A 105 -13.56 -2.16 -3.04
N HIS A 106 -12.90 -1.43 -2.15
CA HIS A 106 -13.39 -0.15 -1.63
C HIS A 106 -12.41 0.95 -2.01
N ILE A 107 -12.84 1.88 -2.85
CA ILE A 107 -12.02 2.96 -3.41
C ILE A 107 -12.55 4.30 -2.91
N CYS A 108 -11.66 5.08 -2.28
CA CYS A 108 -11.96 6.42 -1.79
C CYS A 108 -11.09 7.46 -2.52
N CYS A 109 -11.70 8.58 -2.89
CA CYS A 109 -11.02 9.78 -3.38
C CYS A 109 -11.68 11.04 -2.79
N ARG A 110 -11.05 12.21 -2.97
CA ARG A 110 -11.68 13.47 -2.59
C ARG A 110 -12.49 14.02 -3.76
N ARG A 111 -13.72 14.45 -3.49
CA ARG A 111 -14.58 15.10 -4.50
C ARG A 111 -13.97 16.38 -5.10
N SER A 112 -13.10 17.06 -4.36
CA SER A 112 -12.42 18.27 -4.80
C SER A 112 -11.23 18.02 -5.73
N SER A 113 -10.79 16.77 -5.88
CA SER A 113 -9.78 16.40 -6.87
C SER A 113 -10.41 16.51 -8.26
N PRO A 114 -9.73 17.13 -9.24
CA PRO A 114 -10.22 17.26 -10.62
C PRO A 114 -10.46 15.90 -11.30
#